data_AF-A0A2E8HLF2-F1
#
_entry.id   AF-A0A2E8HLF2-F1
#
_cell.length_a   1.000
_cell.length_b   1.000
_cell.length_c   1.000
_cell.angle_alpha   90.00
_cell.angle_beta   90.00
_cell.angle_gamma   90.00
#
_symmetry.space_group_name_H-M   'P 1'
#
loop_
_entity.id
_entity.type
_entity.pdbx_description
1 polymer ?
#
loop_
_entity_poly.entity_id
_entity_poly.type
_entity_poly.pdbx_seq_one_letter_code
_entity_poly.pdbx_strand_id
1 'polypeptide(L)'
;MITHTFVVDPKTMQPLASRIWEQYEWATLPVDQEELVIEYIATACEILVNVGLPPQGVTSPGGFGGRTLEFYAKAAGEAVRQVTGAATPYFFQRVEANGERVETPVWYADRAQGTAVGEIIAATGDWTGSWTGYGEVDADRYITADLESGRLVELIEARQPAVLCSHWQGFYGMHNEDRAGYRAFQTVVRRLRERDPRGEYTRWRKCSEITDYACMREMAHMEVADGVIELDLPVRVPELTLCLEGEEIRAISVEGEALERVSTRADSRSGRYWQEADITWAVFDPKERRVRVEVLSGL
;
A
#
# COMPACT_ATOMS: atom_id res chain seq x y z
N MET A 1 4.32 15.69 8.92
CA MET A 1 4.80 17.05 9.24
C MET A 1 4.52 17.35 10.71
N ILE A 2 5.39 18.11 11.37
CA ILE A 2 5.19 18.55 12.76
C ILE A 2 4.19 19.72 12.84
N THR A 3 4.30 20.68 11.91
CA THR A 3 3.41 21.85 11.82
C THR A 3 2.87 22.02 10.40
N HIS A 4 1.77 22.76 10.24
CA HIS A 4 1.25 23.23 8.94
C HIS A 4 1.64 24.70 8.65
N THR A 5 2.65 25.21 9.34
CA THR A 5 3.11 26.59 9.24
C THR A 5 4.62 26.58 8.98
N PHE A 6 5.39 27.43 9.65
CA PHE A 6 6.84 27.44 9.54
C PHE A 6 7.47 26.18 10.13
N VAL A 7 8.62 25.81 9.59
CA VAL A 7 9.50 24.79 10.16
C VAL A 7 9.81 25.11 11.60
N VAL A 8 9.74 24.09 12.44
CA VAL A 8 10.32 24.13 13.77
C VAL A 8 11.65 23.39 13.76
N ASP A 9 12.60 23.90 14.53
CA ASP A 9 13.84 23.19 14.83
C ASP A 9 13.47 21.87 15.57
N PRO A 10 13.86 20.69 15.04
CA PRO A 10 13.47 19.41 15.63
C PRO A 10 13.95 19.18 17.07
N LYS A 11 15.00 19.89 17.51
CA LYS A 11 15.61 19.74 18.84
C LYS A 11 14.95 20.66 19.87
N THR A 12 14.60 21.87 19.46
CA THR A 12 14.05 22.90 20.37
C THR A 12 12.53 23.05 20.26
N MET A 13 11.94 22.51 19.19
CA MET A 13 10.52 22.68 18.83
C MET A 13 10.09 24.15 18.70
N GLN A 14 11.04 25.07 18.49
CA GLN A 14 10.78 26.47 18.23
C GLN A 14 10.78 26.74 16.71
N PRO A 15 9.93 27.66 16.22
CA PRO A 15 9.99 28.07 14.82
C PRO A 15 11.40 28.58 14.44
N LEU A 16 11.89 28.19 13.27
CA LEU A 16 13.14 28.72 12.75
C LEU A 16 13.03 30.24 12.58
N ALA A 17 14.08 30.97 12.97
CA ALA A 17 14.12 32.42 12.84
C ALA A 17 13.93 32.90 11.39
N SER A 18 14.38 32.06 10.43
CA SER A 18 14.22 32.28 9.00
C SER A 18 12.75 32.23 8.55
N ARG A 19 11.86 31.61 9.32
CA ARG A 19 10.43 31.38 8.99
C ARG A 19 10.24 30.81 7.58
N ILE A 20 11.20 30.00 7.14
CA ILE A 20 11.14 29.32 5.86
C ILE A 20 10.14 28.17 5.91
N TRP A 21 9.73 27.73 4.72
CA TRP A 21 8.82 26.61 4.47
C TRP A 21 7.48 26.85 5.16
N GLU A 22 6.75 27.82 4.65
CA GLU A 22 5.30 27.90 4.88
C GLU A 22 4.58 26.83 4.03
N GLN A 23 3.38 26.41 4.42
CA GLN A 23 2.64 25.26 3.87
C GLN A 23 2.78 25.05 2.35
N TYR A 24 2.75 26.11 1.54
CA TYR A 24 2.83 25.99 0.08
C TYR A 24 4.25 25.77 -0.48
N GLU A 25 5.28 26.21 0.23
CA GLU A 25 6.69 26.06 -0.17
C GLU A 25 7.17 24.62 0.02
N TRP A 26 6.58 23.88 0.96
CA TRP A 26 6.91 22.47 1.25
C TRP A 26 6.71 21.52 0.08
N ALA A 27 5.97 21.92 -0.96
CA ALA A 27 5.88 21.14 -2.18
C ALA A 27 7.27 20.91 -2.80
N THR A 28 8.23 21.83 -2.60
CA THR A 28 9.61 21.71 -3.06
C THR A 28 10.55 21.62 -1.86
N LEU A 29 10.93 20.40 -1.47
CA LEU A 29 11.86 20.23 -0.33
C LEU A 29 13.29 20.65 -0.69
N PRO A 30 14.08 21.15 0.27
CA PRO A 30 15.46 21.56 0.06
C PRO A 30 16.38 20.34 -0.12
N VAL A 31 16.65 19.97 -1.37
CA VAL A 31 17.49 18.82 -1.70
C VAL A 31 18.93 18.94 -1.19
N ASP A 32 19.39 20.16 -0.92
CA ASP A 32 20.71 20.50 -0.35
C ASP A 32 20.76 20.38 1.18
N GLN A 33 19.62 20.14 1.84
CA GLN A 33 19.50 20.02 3.30
C GLN A 33 18.91 18.66 3.71
N GLU A 34 19.41 17.58 3.10
CA GLU A 34 18.92 16.21 3.30
C GLU A 34 18.80 15.79 4.77
N GLU A 35 19.88 15.97 5.56
CA GLU A 35 19.90 15.60 6.97
C GLU A 35 18.80 16.29 7.78
N LEU A 36 18.56 17.58 7.52
CA LEU A 36 17.52 18.35 8.20
C LEU A 36 16.11 17.86 7.83
N VAL A 37 15.88 17.51 6.56
CA VAL A 37 14.58 16.96 6.12
C VAL A 37 14.33 15.60 6.74
N ILE A 38 15.34 14.73 6.77
CA ILE A 38 15.27 13.42 7.43
C ILE A 38 14.99 13.60 8.93
N GLU A 39 15.75 14.45 9.62
CA GLU A 39 15.58 14.72 11.07
C GLU A 39 14.18 15.27 11.38
N TYR A 40 13.65 16.15 10.52
CA TYR A 40 12.30 16.70 10.68
C TYR A 40 11.20 15.65 10.54
N ILE A 41 11.30 14.77 9.54
CA ILE A 41 10.36 13.66 9.36
C ILE A 41 10.51 12.63 10.49
N ALA A 42 11.75 12.32 10.88
CA ALA A 42 12.05 11.37 11.95
C ALA A 42 11.46 11.85 13.28
N THR A 43 11.66 13.12 13.61
CA THR A 43 11.09 13.74 14.82
C THR A 43 9.56 13.65 14.84
N ALA A 44 8.90 13.87 13.69
CA ALA A 44 7.45 13.66 13.59
C ALA A 44 7.05 12.20 13.85
N CYS A 45 7.83 11.24 13.36
CA CYS A 45 7.61 9.82 13.62
C CYS A 45 7.87 9.44 15.09
N GLU A 46 8.91 10.00 15.71
CA GLU A 46 9.25 9.78 17.12
C GLU A 46 8.13 10.25 18.05
N ILE A 47 7.51 11.41 17.77
CA ILE A 47 6.33 11.87 18.51
C ILE A 47 5.23 10.80 18.50
N LEU A 48 4.99 10.14 17.36
CA LEU A 48 3.99 9.08 17.24
C LEU A 48 4.42 7.80 17.97
N VAL A 49 5.69 7.40 17.87
CA VAL A 49 6.26 6.25 18.62
C VAL A 49 6.11 6.46 20.12
N ASN A 50 6.41 7.66 20.62
CA ASN A 50 6.35 8.01 22.05
C ASN A 50 4.94 7.89 22.64
N VAL A 51 3.90 7.98 21.81
CA VAL A 51 2.49 7.78 22.22
C VAL A 51 1.94 6.39 21.85
N GLY A 52 2.81 5.45 21.45
CA GLY A 52 2.43 4.07 21.14
C GLY A 52 1.82 3.88 19.75
N LEU A 53 2.07 4.80 18.82
CA LEU A 53 1.54 4.77 17.45
C LEU A 53 2.67 4.73 16.39
N PRO A 54 3.55 3.72 16.40
CA PRO A 54 4.68 3.67 15.46
C PRO A 54 4.19 3.67 14.00
N PRO A 55 4.55 4.67 13.18
CA PRO A 55 4.12 4.73 11.80
C PRO A 55 4.82 3.68 10.94
N GLN A 56 4.15 3.17 9.91
CA GLN A 56 4.78 2.34 8.86
C GLN A 56 5.07 3.15 7.58
N GLY A 57 4.70 4.43 7.60
CA GLY A 57 4.86 5.36 6.50
C GLY A 57 4.32 6.73 6.85
N VAL A 58 4.47 7.67 5.93
CA VAL A 58 4.07 9.07 6.11
C VAL A 58 3.11 9.52 5.02
N THR A 59 2.24 10.46 5.36
CA THR A 59 1.39 11.17 4.38
C THR A 59 1.95 12.56 4.13
N SER A 60 1.66 13.12 2.96
CA SER A 60 2.15 14.42 2.53
C SER A 60 1.08 15.52 2.55
N PRO A 61 0.78 16.10 3.72
CA PRO A 61 -0.18 17.19 3.80
C PRO A 61 0.29 18.40 2.98
N GLY A 62 -0.65 19.10 2.33
CA GLY A 62 -0.33 20.29 1.53
C GLY A 62 0.54 20.03 0.29
N GLY A 63 0.71 18.76 -0.12
CA GLY A 63 1.58 18.39 -1.23
C GLY A 63 3.07 18.33 -0.88
N PHE A 64 3.41 18.21 0.42
CA PHE A 64 4.77 18.08 0.93
C PHE A 64 5.64 17.12 0.11
N GLY A 65 6.76 17.62 -0.42
CA GLY A 65 7.70 16.85 -1.24
C GLY A 65 7.24 16.57 -2.67
N GLY A 66 6.07 17.03 -3.09
CA GLY A 66 5.47 16.68 -4.39
C GLY A 66 6.26 17.08 -5.63
N ARG A 67 6.99 18.20 -5.58
CA ARG A 67 7.84 18.69 -6.70
C ARG A 67 9.27 18.14 -6.64
N THR A 68 9.62 17.45 -5.56
CA THR A 68 10.92 16.82 -5.32
C THR A 68 10.70 15.37 -4.89
N LEU A 69 9.85 14.65 -5.63
CA LEU A 69 9.28 13.36 -5.22
C LEU A 69 10.34 12.30 -4.92
N GLU A 70 11.35 12.17 -5.78
CA GLU A 70 12.45 11.22 -5.59
C GLU A 70 13.22 11.50 -4.28
N PHE A 71 13.60 12.76 -4.07
CA PHE A 71 14.25 13.19 -2.82
C PHE A 71 13.35 12.95 -1.60
N TYR A 72 12.05 13.24 -1.72
CA TYR A 72 11.11 12.98 -0.65
C TYR A 72 10.99 11.47 -0.34
N ALA A 73 10.95 10.61 -1.36
CA ALA A 73 10.93 9.16 -1.17
C ALA A 73 12.17 8.70 -0.39
N LYS A 74 13.35 9.24 -0.70
CA LYS A 74 14.59 8.95 0.05
C LYS A 74 14.46 9.39 1.51
N ALA A 75 14.15 10.66 1.74
CA ALA A 75 14.15 11.24 3.06
C ALA A 75 13.08 10.63 3.97
N ALA A 76 11.86 10.41 3.44
CA ALA A 76 10.77 9.77 4.16
C ALA A 76 11.11 8.31 4.53
N GLY A 77 11.64 7.55 3.56
CA GLY A 77 12.01 6.17 3.80
C GLY A 77 13.12 6.02 4.84
N GLU A 78 14.15 6.85 4.76
CA GLU A 78 15.24 6.85 5.73
C GLU A 78 14.75 7.25 7.13
N ALA A 79 13.98 8.33 7.24
CA ALA A 79 13.43 8.79 8.51
C ALA A 79 12.54 7.75 9.20
N VAL A 80 11.58 7.17 8.47
CA VAL A 80 10.67 6.15 9.05
C VAL A 80 11.46 4.91 9.45
N ARG A 81 12.42 4.46 8.63
CA ARG A 81 13.25 3.29 8.93
C ARG A 81 14.13 3.51 10.16
N GLN A 82 14.79 4.67 10.28
CA GLN A 82 15.64 5.01 11.43
C GLN A 82 14.86 4.97 12.75
N VAL A 83 13.62 5.46 12.75
CA VAL A 83 12.79 5.57 13.95
C VAL A 83 12.08 4.26 14.31
N THR A 84 11.65 3.48 13.31
CA THR A 84 10.73 2.34 13.53
C THR A 84 11.32 0.98 13.20
N GLY A 85 12.47 0.94 12.50
CA GLY A 85 13.06 -0.30 11.99
C GLY A 85 12.30 -0.92 10.82
N ALA A 86 11.27 -0.26 10.27
CA ALA A 86 10.55 -0.76 9.09
C ALA A 86 11.51 -0.89 7.90
N ALA A 87 11.66 -2.10 7.34
CA ALA A 87 12.57 -2.35 6.21
C ALA A 87 12.06 -1.69 4.91
N THR A 88 10.74 -1.67 4.74
CA THR A 88 10.00 -1.24 3.55
C THR A 88 8.92 -0.19 3.91
N PRO A 89 9.32 0.97 4.48
CA PRO A 89 8.36 2.03 4.80
C PRO A 89 7.73 2.58 3.52
N TYR A 90 6.61 3.28 3.68
CA TYR A 90 5.94 3.95 2.57
C TYR A 90 5.78 5.46 2.76
N PHE A 91 5.50 6.15 1.66
CA PHE A 91 4.90 7.48 1.70
C PHE A 91 3.65 7.56 0.82
N PHE A 92 2.77 8.51 1.10
CA PHE A 92 1.59 8.82 0.29
C PHE A 92 1.63 10.28 -0.16
N GLN A 93 1.68 10.49 -1.48
CA GLN A 93 1.73 11.82 -2.10
C GLN A 93 0.81 11.96 -3.32
N ARG A 94 0.77 10.94 -4.20
CA ARG A 94 0.00 11.01 -5.45
C ARG A 94 -1.41 10.43 -5.31
N VAL A 95 -2.31 10.96 -6.13
CA VAL A 95 -3.69 10.48 -6.28
C VAL A 95 -3.93 10.22 -7.76
N GLU A 96 -4.38 9.01 -8.10
CA GLU A 96 -4.75 8.59 -9.44
C GLU A 96 -6.24 8.21 -9.49
N ALA A 97 -7.09 9.24 -9.41
CA ALA A 97 -8.53 9.08 -9.28
C ALA A 97 -9.23 8.66 -10.59
N ASN A 98 -8.58 8.84 -11.75
CA ASN A 98 -9.21 8.62 -13.07
C ASN A 98 -8.32 7.81 -14.05
N GLY A 99 -7.09 7.45 -13.67
CA GLY A 99 -6.18 6.72 -14.54
C GLY A 99 -6.57 5.25 -14.73
N GLU A 100 -6.14 4.68 -15.85
CA GLU A 100 -6.37 3.26 -16.18
C GLU A 100 -5.61 2.30 -15.24
N ARG A 101 -4.50 2.78 -14.66
CA ARG A 101 -3.66 1.99 -13.76
C ARG A 101 -3.24 2.75 -12.51
N VAL A 102 -3.38 2.09 -11.36
CA VAL A 102 -2.80 2.51 -10.08
C VAL A 102 -1.44 1.82 -9.94
N GLU A 103 -0.38 2.60 -10.05
CA GLU A 103 0.98 2.10 -9.87
C GLU A 103 1.23 1.69 -8.41
N THR A 104 2.23 0.83 -8.22
CA THR A 104 2.78 0.48 -6.89
C THR A 104 4.30 0.69 -6.92
N PRO A 105 4.76 1.95 -6.99
CA PRO A 105 6.17 2.27 -7.18
C PRO A 105 7.02 1.82 -6.00
N VAL A 106 8.23 1.35 -6.32
CA VAL A 106 9.25 0.97 -5.36
C VAL A 106 10.49 1.81 -5.62
N TRP A 107 10.92 2.54 -4.60
CA TRP A 107 12.05 3.44 -4.64
C TRP A 107 13.21 2.86 -3.82
N TYR A 108 14.44 3.13 -4.26
CA TYR A 108 15.67 2.78 -3.52
C TYR A 108 15.73 1.31 -3.06
N ALA A 109 15.34 0.37 -3.93
CA ALA A 109 15.40 -1.06 -3.63
C ALA A 109 16.85 -1.54 -3.44
N ASP A 110 17.15 -2.13 -2.30
CA ASP A 110 18.42 -2.78 -1.97
C ASP A 110 18.17 -4.26 -1.63
N ARG A 111 18.44 -5.14 -2.60
CA ARG A 111 18.26 -6.60 -2.46
C ARG A 111 19.22 -7.24 -1.45
N ALA A 112 20.37 -6.62 -1.19
CA ALA A 112 21.33 -7.16 -0.23
C ALA A 112 20.80 -6.94 1.19
N GLN A 113 20.27 -5.74 1.46
CA GLN A 113 19.73 -5.37 2.77
C GLN A 113 18.27 -5.77 2.97
N GLY A 114 17.53 -6.08 1.90
CA GLY A 114 16.10 -6.35 1.97
C GLY A 114 15.28 -5.09 2.31
N THR A 115 15.76 -3.92 1.89
CA THR A 115 15.13 -2.63 2.18
C THR A 115 14.69 -1.93 0.90
N ALA A 116 13.61 -1.19 0.97
CA ALA A 116 13.15 -0.31 -0.11
C ALA A 116 12.25 0.78 0.49
N VAL A 117 11.68 1.64 -0.34
CA VAL A 117 10.63 2.59 0.05
C VAL A 117 9.47 2.46 -0.93
N GLY A 118 8.28 2.15 -0.43
CA GLY A 118 7.08 2.10 -1.27
C GLY A 118 6.43 3.47 -1.43
N GLU A 119 5.75 3.66 -2.56
CA GLU A 119 4.77 4.73 -2.68
C GLU A 119 3.35 4.15 -2.68
N ILE A 120 2.51 4.69 -1.82
CA ILE A 120 1.08 4.48 -1.85
C ILE A 120 0.45 5.59 -2.69
N ILE A 121 -0.33 5.19 -3.69
CA ILE A 121 -1.10 6.09 -4.53
C ILE A 121 -2.56 5.86 -4.23
N ALA A 122 -3.29 6.91 -3.85
CA ALA A 122 -4.73 6.81 -3.68
C ALA A 122 -5.38 6.64 -5.05
N ALA A 123 -6.30 5.70 -5.16
CA ALA A 123 -6.97 5.33 -6.41
C ALA A 123 -8.30 6.07 -6.62
N THR A 124 -8.69 6.91 -5.66
CA THR A 124 -9.96 7.64 -5.66
C THR A 124 -9.72 9.10 -5.28
N GLY A 125 -10.62 9.97 -5.72
CA GLY A 125 -10.78 11.28 -5.09
C GLY A 125 -11.30 11.12 -3.65
N ASP A 126 -11.23 12.21 -2.89
CA ASP A 126 -11.92 12.31 -1.61
C ASP A 126 -13.36 12.79 -1.83
N TRP A 127 -14.21 11.86 -2.30
CA TRP A 127 -15.67 12.06 -2.47
C TRP A 127 -16.44 11.73 -1.19
N THR A 128 -15.76 11.87 -0.05
CA THR A 128 -16.37 11.81 1.27
C THR A 128 -16.51 13.19 1.89
N GLY A 129 -16.38 14.27 1.12
CA GLY A 129 -16.46 15.65 1.64
C GLY A 129 -15.14 16.44 1.58
N SER A 130 -14.08 15.86 1.00
CA SER A 130 -12.75 16.47 0.86
C SER A 130 -12.06 16.86 2.18
N TRP A 131 -10.82 17.36 2.07
CA TRP A 131 -10.09 17.94 3.21
C TRP A 131 -10.75 19.18 3.82
N THR A 132 -11.66 19.83 3.11
CA THR A 132 -12.38 21.02 3.60
C THR A 132 -13.65 20.69 4.39
N GLY A 133 -14.20 19.49 4.23
CA GLY A 133 -15.53 19.12 4.74
C GLY A 133 -16.71 19.65 3.93
N TYR A 134 -16.48 20.48 2.90
CA TYR A 134 -17.51 21.04 2.00
C TYR A 134 -17.46 20.44 0.60
N GLY A 135 -16.62 19.44 0.39
CA GLY A 135 -16.47 18.77 -0.88
C GLY A 135 -17.67 17.89 -1.21
N GLU A 136 -17.63 17.32 -2.40
CA GLU A 136 -18.63 16.35 -2.85
C GLU A 136 -18.67 15.13 -1.92
N VAL A 137 -19.88 14.69 -1.59
CA VAL A 137 -20.17 13.43 -0.91
C VAL A 137 -21.00 12.58 -1.85
N ASP A 138 -20.36 11.57 -2.46
CA ASP A 138 -21.03 10.70 -3.41
C ASP A 138 -20.49 9.27 -3.34
N ALA A 139 -21.33 8.34 -2.85
CA ALA A 139 -21.00 6.92 -2.79
C ALA A 139 -20.99 6.26 -4.17
N ASP A 140 -21.76 6.77 -5.13
CA ASP A 140 -21.90 6.19 -6.47
C ASP A 140 -20.63 6.42 -7.31
N ARG A 141 -19.84 7.46 -7.03
CA ARG A 141 -18.49 7.63 -7.61
C ARG A 141 -17.54 6.49 -7.23
N TYR A 142 -17.69 5.91 -6.04
CA TYR A 142 -16.92 4.75 -5.62
C TYR A 142 -17.51 3.45 -6.19
N ILE A 143 -18.80 3.23 -5.96
CA ILE A 143 -19.53 2.03 -6.39
C ILE A 143 -21.03 2.34 -6.44
N THR A 144 -21.68 2.15 -7.59
CA THR A 144 -23.11 2.44 -7.79
C THR A 144 -24.04 1.51 -7.02
N ALA A 145 -25.32 1.89 -6.89
CA ALA A 145 -26.31 1.13 -6.15
C ALA A 145 -26.60 -0.28 -6.73
N ASP A 146 -26.48 -0.44 -8.05
CA ASP A 146 -26.56 -1.71 -8.76
C ASP A 146 -25.28 -2.56 -8.65
N LEU A 147 -24.22 -2.01 -8.05
CA LEU A 147 -22.91 -2.60 -7.87
C LEU A 147 -22.11 -2.77 -9.16
N GLU A 148 -22.61 -2.29 -10.32
CA GLU A 148 -22.03 -2.59 -11.63
C GLU A 148 -20.99 -1.57 -12.11
N SER A 149 -20.92 -0.39 -11.50
CA SER A 149 -20.02 0.68 -11.93
C SER A 149 -19.46 1.52 -10.78
N GLY A 150 -18.60 2.47 -11.12
CA GLY A 150 -17.87 3.30 -10.16
C GLY A 150 -16.39 2.92 -10.07
N ARG A 151 -15.58 3.82 -9.51
CA ARG A 151 -14.12 3.70 -9.54
C ARG A 151 -13.59 2.42 -8.89
N LEU A 152 -14.20 1.96 -7.80
CA LEU A 152 -13.76 0.74 -7.14
C LEU A 152 -14.09 -0.50 -7.97
N VAL A 153 -15.21 -0.49 -8.71
CA VAL A 153 -15.58 -1.59 -9.60
C VAL A 153 -14.55 -1.75 -10.71
N GLU A 154 -14.19 -0.64 -11.38
CA GLU A 154 -13.16 -0.61 -12.42
C GLU A 154 -11.84 -1.23 -11.95
N LEU A 155 -11.37 -0.83 -10.75
CA LEU A 155 -10.10 -1.29 -10.19
C LEU A 155 -10.15 -2.77 -9.78
N ILE A 156 -11.27 -3.23 -9.23
CA ILE A 156 -11.46 -4.62 -8.84
C ILE A 156 -11.42 -5.53 -10.09
N GLU A 157 -12.11 -5.12 -11.17
CA GLU A 157 -12.11 -5.85 -12.43
C GLU A 157 -10.72 -5.88 -13.08
N ALA A 158 -10.00 -4.77 -12.99
CA ALA A 158 -8.60 -4.67 -13.44
C ALA A 158 -7.60 -5.37 -12.50
N ARG A 159 -8.04 -5.98 -11.39
CA ARG A 159 -7.20 -6.62 -10.35
C ARG A 159 -6.12 -5.68 -9.78
N GLN A 160 -6.47 -4.41 -9.59
CA GLN A 160 -5.59 -3.37 -9.10
C GLN A 160 -5.85 -3.01 -7.63
N PRO A 161 -4.86 -2.44 -6.91
CA PRO A 161 -5.08 -1.93 -5.57
C PRO A 161 -6.06 -0.75 -5.59
N ALA A 162 -7.10 -0.83 -4.77
CA ALA A 162 -8.09 0.23 -4.59
C ALA A 162 -7.86 0.96 -3.26
N VAL A 163 -6.87 1.87 -3.23
CA VAL A 163 -6.54 2.66 -2.03
C VAL A 163 -7.46 3.88 -1.95
N LEU A 164 -8.32 3.93 -0.94
CA LEU A 164 -9.21 5.08 -0.73
C LEU A 164 -8.48 6.17 0.08
N CYS A 165 -8.73 7.43 -0.29
CA CYS A 165 -8.28 8.60 0.46
C CYS A 165 -9.49 9.36 1.04
N SER A 166 -9.36 9.81 2.27
CA SER A 166 -10.34 10.65 2.95
C SER A 166 -9.66 11.48 4.04
N HIS A 167 -10.31 12.56 4.43
CA HIS A 167 -9.92 13.40 5.56
C HIS A 167 -10.96 13.33 6.67
N TRP A 168 -10.54 13.60 7.90
CA TRP A 168 -11.45 13.63 9.04
C TRP A 168 -12.55 14.70 8.87
N GLN A 169 -12.24 15.84 8.26
CA GLN A 169 -13.24 16.85 7.91
C GLN A 169 -14.24 16.36 6.85
N GLY A 170 -13.81 15.50 5.92
CA GLY A 170 -14.75 14.86 4.98
C GLY A 170 -15.74 13.97 5.72
N PHE A 171 -15.23 13.06 6.54
CA PHE A 171 -16.11 12.12 7.26
C PHE A 171 -17.09 12.79 8.23
N TYR A 172 -16.64 13.82 8.95
CA TYR A 172 -17.36 14.41 10.08
C TYR A 172 -17.75 15.88 9.90
N GLY A 173 -17.55 16.46 8.71
CA GLY A 173 -17.81 17.88 8.45
C GLY A 173 -17.06 18.82 9.40
N MET A 174 -17.60 20.02 9.59
CA MET A 174 -17.12 20.98 10.61
C MET A 174 -17.66 20.67 12.02
N HIS A 175 -18.70 19.84 12.12
CA HIS A 175 -19.37 19.46 13.36
C HIS A 175 -19.68 17.97 13.33
N ASN A 176 -19.38 17.23 14.40
CA ASN A 176 -19.55 15.78 14.49
C ASN A 176 -20.96 15.23 14.14
N GLU A 177 -21.97 16.09 14.08
CA GLU A 177 -23.34 15.76 13.64
C GLU A 177 -23.43 15.60 12.12
N ASP A 178 -22.58 16.31 11.37
CA ASP A 178 -22.46 16.28 9.92
C ASP A 178 -21.60 15.09 9.47
N ARG A 179 -22.17 13.90 9.62
CA ARG A 179 -21.55 12.61 9.26
C ARG A 179 -21.86 12.18 7.82
N ALA A 180 -22.07 13.13 6.92
CA ALA A 180 -22.47 12.83 5.54
C ALA A 180 -21.42 11.93 4.86
N GLY A 181 -20.14 12.32 4.91
CA GLY A 181 -19.03 11.53 4.38
C GLY A 181 -18.92 10.15 5.02
N TYR A 182 -19.05 10.06 6.34
CA TYR A 182 -19.00 8.78 7.05
C TYR A 182 -20.14 7.84 6.64
N ARG A 183 -21.37 8.35 6.51
CA ARG A 183 -22.52 7.55 6.01
C ARG A 183 -22.36 7.12 4.56
N ALA A 184 -21.78 7.96 3.71
CA ALA A 184 -21.42 7.59 2.35
C ALA A 184 -20.39 6.45 2.35
N PHE A 185 -19.35 6.54 3.17
CA PHE A 185 -18.37 5.46 3.31
C PHE A 185 -18.96 4.15 3.84
N GLN A 186 -19.89 4.21 4.81
CA GLN A 186 -20.64 3.02 5.25
C GLN A 186 -21.42 2.38 4.09
N THR A 187 -22.00 3.21 3.21
CA THR A 187 -22.69 2.74 2.00
C THR A 187 -21.72 2.06 1.02
N VAL A 188 -20.54 2.65 0.79
CA VAL A 188 -19.48 2.05 -0.03
C VAL A 188 -19.04 0.69 0.52
N VAL A 189 -18.73 0.61 1.81
CA VAL A 189 -18.31 -0.65 2.46
C VAL A 189 -19.41 -1.72 2.37
N ARG A 190 -20.67 -1.34 2.56
CA ARG A 190 -21.81 -2.26 2.40
C ARG A 190 -21.89 -2.79 0.97
N ARG A 191 -21.83 -1.91 -0.04
CA ARG A 191 -21.90 -2.29 -1.46
C ARG A 191 -20.73 -3.18 -1.89
N LEU A 192 -19.51 -2.92 -1.41
CA LEU A 192 -18.36 -3.80 -1.65
C LEU A 192 -18.59 -5.21 -1.10
N ARG A 193 -19.16 -5.33 0.10
CA ARG A 193 -19.52 -6.64 0.69
C ARG A 193 -20.64 -7.35 -0.09
N GLU A 194 -21.60 -6.60 -0.61
CA GLU A 194 -22.68 -7.14 -1.45
C GLU A 194 -22.15 -7.63 -2.80
N ARG A 195 -21.18 -6.93 -3.39
CA ARG A 195 -20.55 -7.30 -4.66
C ARG A 195 -19.65 -8.53 -4.54
N ASP A 196 -18.91 -8.64 -3.44
CA ASP A 196 -17.99 -9.76 -3.19
C ASP A 196 -18.28 -10.45 -1.84
N PRO A 197 -19.42 -11.15 -1.72
CA PRO A 197 -19.90 -11.70 -0.45
C PRO A 197 -19.02 -12.81 0.11
N ARG A 198 -18.16 -13.42 -0.72
CA ARG A 198 -17.23 -14.48 -0.33
C ARG A 198 -15.77 -14.01 -0.24
N GLY A 199 -15.47 -12.75 -0.56
CA GLY A 199 -14.10 -12.23 -0.57
C GLY A 199 -13.21 -12.92 -1.60
N GLU A 200 -13.76 -13.27 -2.77
CA GLU A 200 -13.03 -13.95 -3.85
C GLU A 200 -12.10 -12.99 -4.59
N TYR A 201 -12.49 -11.72 -4.70
CA TYR A 201 -11.82 -10.72 -5.52
C TYR A 201 -11.13 -9.64 -4.68
N THR A 202 -11.64 -9.37 -3.48
CA THR A 202 -11.23 -8.23 -2.66
C THR A 202 -10.78 -8.66 -1.27
N ARG A 203 -9.75 -7.96 -0.75
CA ARG A 203 -9.27 -8.10 0.62
C ARG A 203 -8.86 -6.75 1.17
N TRP A 204 -9.27 -6.45 2.40
CA TRP A 204 -8.80 -5.26 3.12
C TRP A 204 -7.36 -5.47 3.56
N ARG A 205 -6.49 -4.52 3.22
CA ARG A 205 -5.06 -4.52 3.57
C ARG A 205 -4.67 -3.16 4.13
N LYS A 206 -3.68 -3.17 5.01
CA LYS A 206 -2.95 -1.97 5.40
C LYS A 206 -2.15 -1.47 4.21
N CYS A 207 -1.88 -0.16 4.18
CA CYS A 207 -0.95 0.44 3.23
C CYS A 207 0.43 -0.24 3.29
N SER A 208 0.92 -0.56 4.50
CA SER A 208 2.19 -1.28 4.67
C SER A 208 2.18 -2.66 4.00
N GLU A 209 1.09 -3.43 4.10
CA GLU A 209 1.00 -4.76 3.45
C GLU A 209 1.02 -4.64 1.91
N ILE A 210 0.39 -3.60 1.35
CA ILE A 210 0.44 -3.31 -0.09
C ILE A 210 1.86 -2.96 -0.52
N THR A 211 2.53 -2.10 0.25
CA THR A 211 3.93 -1.71 0.03
C THR A 211 4.87 -2.92 0.11
N ASP A 212 4.78 -3.71 1.18
CA ASP A 212 5.63 -4.87 1.39
C ASP A 212 5.51 -5.85 0.21
N TYR A 213 4.29 -6.10 -0.26
CA TYR A 213 4.05 -6.99 -1.40
C TYR A 213 4.62 -6.41 -2.71
N ALA A 214 4.50 -5.09 -2.93
CA ALA A 214 5.09 -4.42 -4.07
C ALA A 214 6.63 -4.50 -4.04
N CYS A 215 7.25 -4.23 -2.89
CA CYS A 215 8.69 -4.33 -2.69
C CYS A 215 9.18 -5.77 -2.86
N MET A 216 8.47 -6.76 -2.30
CA MET A 216 8.77 -8.18 -2.52
C MET A 216 8.73 -8.52 -3.99
N ARG A 217 7.67 -8.16 -4.72
CA ARG A 217 7.53 -8.48 -6.14
C ARG A 217 8.64 -7.85 -6.98
N GLU A 218 8.96 -6.58 -6.74
CA GLU A 218 10.02 -5.85 -7.45
C GLU A 218 11.39 -6.48 -7.19
N MET A 219 11.63 -6.92 -5.96
CA MET A 219 12.92 -7.42 -5.50
C MET A 219 13.03 -8.94 -5.55
N ALA A 220 12.01 -9.67 -6.01
CA ALA A 220 12.07 -11.11 -6.14
C ALA A 220 12.96 -11.52 -7.31
N HIS A 221 13.56 -12.71 -7.25
CA HIS A 221 14.11 -13.37 -8.42
C HIS A 221 13.55 -14.79 -8.48
N MET A 222 13.29 -15.29 -9.69
CA MET A 222 12.68 -16.59 -9.91
C MET A 222 13.42 -17.31 -11.03
N GLU A 223 13.86 -18.54 -10.75
CA GLU A 223 14.44 -19.45 -11.74
C GLU A 223 13.52 -20.67 -11.86
N VAL A 224 13.22 -21.08 -13.09
CA VAL A 224 12.30 -22.19 -13.38
C VAL A 224 13.04 -23.23 -14.21
N ALA A 225 13.12 -24.46 -13.72
CA ALA A 225 13.73 -25.58 -14.42
C ALA A 225 13.07 -26.91 -14.02
N ASP A 226 12.69 -27.73 -14.99
CA ASP A 226 12.23 -29.12 -14.80
C ASP A 226 11.15 -29.31 -13.70
N GLY A 227 10.14 -28.43 -13.67
CA GLY A 227 9.07 -28.49 -12.67
C GLY A 227 9.48 -28.00 -11.28
N VAL A 228 10.65 -27.39 -11.15
CA VAL A 228 11.13 -26.74 -9.92
C VAL A 228 11.23 -25.24 -10.15
N ILE A 229 10.76 -24.47 -9.17
CA ILE A 229 10.84 -23.02 -9.12
C ILE A 229 11.66 -22.63 -7.90
N GLU A 230 12.79 -21.98 -8.13
CA GLU A 230 13.67 -21.46 -7.09
C GLU A 230 13.47 -19.94 -6.97
N LEU A 231 13.12 -19.48 -5.78
CA LEU A 231 12.87 -18.08 -5.48
C LEU A 231 13.99 -17.49 -4.61
N ASP A 232 14.41 -16.26 -4.91
CA ASP A 232 15.15 -15.38 -4.00
C ASP A 232 14.25 -14.22 -3.58
N LEU A 233 13.91 -14.15 -2.30
CA LEU A 233 12.96 -13.20 -1.74
C LEU A 233 13.65 -12.31 -0.68
N PRO A 234 14.36 -11.23 -1.09
CA PRO A 234 14.97 -10.27 -0.16
C PRO A 234 13.98 -9.67 0.84
N VAL A 235 12.74 -9.45 0.40
CA VAL A 235 11.60 -9.07 1.24
C VAL A 235 10.63 -10.24 1.25
N ARG A 236 10.25 -10.72 2.44
CA ARG A 236 9.28 -11.80 2.61
C ARG A 236 7.95 -11.21 3.02
N VAL A 237 6.87 -11.70 2.41
CA VAL A 237 5.50 -11.29 2.72
C VAL A 237 4.64 -12.52 2.94
N PRO A 238 3.62 -12.44 3.81
CA PRO A 238 2.63 -13.49 3.89
C PRO A 238 1.81 -13.56 2.59
N GLU A 239 1.23 -14.72 2.34
CA GLU A 239 0.32 -15.00 1.23
C GLU A 239 0.92 -14.67 -0.13
N LEU A 240 2.24 -14.93 -0.29
CA LEU A 240 2.89 -14.87 -1.58
C LEU A 240 2.13 -15.77 -2.54
N THR A 241 1.73 -15.20 -3.67
CA THR A 241 0.96 -15.90 -4.69
C THR A 241 1.79 -16.09 -5.95
N LEU A 242 2.06 -17.34 -6.32
CA LEU A 242 2.60 -17.69 -7.63
C LEU A 242 1.45 -17.99 -8.60
N CYS A 243 1.55 -17.45 -9.81
CA CYS A 243 0.66 -17.76 -10.92
C CYS A 243 1.41 -18.71 -11.86
N LEU A 244 0.87 -19.90 -12.06
CA LEU A 244 1.44 -20.96 -12.88
C LEU A 244 0.52 -21.21 -14.08
N GLU A 245 1.07 -21.26 -15.28
CA GLU A 245 0.35 -21.57 -16.51
C GLU A 245 0.65 -23.01 -16.94
N GLY A 246 -0.38 -23.80 -17.24
CA GLY A 246 -0.25 -25.20 -17.67
C GLY A 246 -1.52 -26.03 -17.46
N GLU A 247 -1.76 -26.99 -18.36
CA GLU A 247 -3.06 -27.68 -18.47
C GLU A 247 -3.37 -28.66 -17.32
N GLU A 248 -2.38 -29.19 -16.60
CA GLU A 248 -2.65 -30.15 -15.53
C GLU A 248 -1.60 -30.11 -14.41
N ILE A 249 -1.78 -29.28 -13.38
CA ILE A 249 -0.97 -29.34 -12.16
C ILE A 249 -1.60 -30.34 -11.18
N ARG A 250 -0.89 -31.45 -10.90
CA ARG A 250 -1.35 -32.53 -10.02
C ARG A 250 -1.05 -32.24 -8.56
N ALA A 251 0.14 -31.72 -8.27
CA ALA A 251 0.57 -31.40 -6.92
C ALA A 251 1.58 -30.24 -6.92
N ILE A 252 1.60 -29.49 -5.82
CA ILE A 252 2.59 -28.45 -5.55
C ILE A 252 3.11 -28.67 -4.14
N SER A 253 4.42 -28.62 -3.95
CA SER A 253 5.06 -28.57 -2.63
C SER A 253 5.92 -27.32 -2.52
N VAL A 254 6.03 -26.78 -1.30
CA VAL A 254 6.90 -25.65 -0.96
C VAL A 254 7.78 -26.11 0.19
N GLU A 255 9.10 -26.09 0.02
CA GLU A 255 10.05 -26.60 1.02
C GLU A 255 9.72 -28.06 1.47
N GLY A 256 9.24 -28.88 0.54
CA GLY A 256 8.82 -30.27 0.81
C GLY A 256 7.46 -30.42 1.50
N GLU A 257 6.78 -29.33 1.85
CA GLU A 257 5.42 -29.36 2.40
C GLU A 257 4.39 -29.26 1.25
N ALA A 258 3.51 -30.27 1.13
CA ALA A 258 2.48 -30.27 0.10
C ALA A 258 1.41 -29.20 0.37
N LEU A 259 1.06 -28.43 -0.67
CA LEU A 259 -0.06 -27.51 -0.63
C LEU A 259 -1.39 -28.27 -0.78
N GLU A 260 -2.43 -27.80 -0.10
CA GLU A 260 -3.79 -28.35 -0.21
C GLU A 260 -4.51 -27.77 -1.44
N ARG A 261 -5.02 -28.64 -2.32
CA ARG A 261 -5.88 -28.22 -3.43
C ARG A 261 -7.25 -27.79 -2.91
N VAL A 262 -7.70 -26.60 -3.29
CA VAL A 262 -9.07 -26.12 -3.01
C VAL A 262 -9.88 -25.95 -4.29
N SER A 263 -11.20 -25.97 -4.14
CA SER A 263 -12.15 -25.88 -5.26
C SER A 263 -12.61 -24.45 -5.57
N THR A 264 -12.40 -23.50 -4.66
CA THR A 264 -12.85 -22.12 -4.82
C THR A 264 -11.71 -21.13 -4.59
N ARG A 265 -11.80 -19.98 -5.25
CA ARG A 265 -10.86 -18.87 -5.07
C ARG A 265 -10.92 -18.26 -3.67
N ALA A 266 -12.09 -18.25 -3.04
CA ALA A 266 -12.26 -17.74 -1.67
C ALA A 266 -11.39 -18.51 -0.66
N ASP A 267 -11.15 -19.79 -0.93
CA ASP A 267 -10.38 -20.68 -0.07
C ASP A 267 -8.87 -20.60 -0.31
N SER A 268 -8.40 -19.81 -1.28
CA SER A 268 -6.99 -19.59 -1.61
C SER A 268 -6.32 -18.76 -0.51
N ARG A 269 -5.66 -19.43 0.42
CA ARG A 269 -4.86 -18.86 1.52
C ARG A 269 -3.55 -19.63 1.64
N SER A 270 -2.63 -19.14 2.46
CA SER A 270 -1.34 -19.80 2.71
C SER A 270 -1.47 -21.30 2.96
N GLY A 271 -0.61 -22.08 2.30
CA GLY A 271 -0.61 -23.55 2.34
C GLY A 271 -1.54 -24.21 1.31
N ARG A 272 -2.07 -23.45 0.33
CA ARG A 272 -3.10 -23.94 -0.58
C ARG A 272 -2.85 -23.53 -2.03
N TYR A 273 -3.46 -24.25 -2.94
CA TYR A 273 -3.53 -23.85 -4.33
C TYR A 273 -4.92 -24.09 -4.92
N TRP A 274 -5.28 -23.23 -5.88
CA TRP A 274 -6.52 -23.29 -6.62
C TRP A 274 -6.22 -23.24 -8.12
N GLN A 275 -6.99 -23.97 -8.92
CA GLN A 275 -6.83 -24.03 -10.37
C GLN A 275 -8.15 -23.65 -11.06
N GLU A 276 -8.05 -22.78 -12.05
CA GLU A 276 -9.13 -22.39 -12.96
C GLU A 276 -8.61 -22.47 -14.38
N ALA A 277 -9.22 -23.34 -15.19
CA ALA A 277 -8.73 -23.66 -16.52
C ALA A 277 -7.23 -24.06 -16.51
N ASP A 278 -6.41 -23.35 -17.27
CA ASP A 278 -4.97 -23.53 -17.44
C ASP A 278 -4.13 -22.70 -16.46
N ILE A 279 -4.75 -22.02 -15.49
CA ILE A 279 -4.06 -21.19 -14.50
C ILE A 279 -4.19 -21.81 -13.11
N THR A 280 -3.07 -21.95 -12.42
CA THR A 280 -3.02 -22.34 -11.01
C THR A 280 -2.40 -21.24 -10.17
N TRP A 281 -3.05 -20.91 -9.05
CA TRP A 281 -2.53 -19.98 -8.05
C TRP A 281 -2.09 -20.77 -6.82
N ALA A 282 -0.80 -20.76 -6.53
CA ALA A 282 -0.24 -21.32 -5.31
C ALA A 282 0.01 -20.20 -4.30
N VAL A 283 -0.53 -20.34 -3.09
CA VAL A 283 -0.46 -19.33 -2.03
C VAL A 283 0.26 -19.92 -0.82
N PHE A 284 1.32 -19.27 -0.35
CA PHE A 284 2.12 -19.72 0.78
C PHE A 284 2.85 -18.58 1.49
N ASP A 285 3.30 -18.84 2.72
CA ASP A 285 4.14 -17.93 3.49
C ASP A 285 5.61 -18.41 3.42
N PRO A 286 6.51 -17.65 2.76
CA PRO A 286 7.94 -17.94 2.74
C PRO A 286 8.54 -17.99 4.15
N LYS A 287 9.07 -19.14 4.57
CA LYS A 287 9.79 -19.29 5.84
C LYS A 287 11.21 -18.74 5.74
N GLU A 288 11.84 -18.86 4.57
CA GLU A 288 13.22 -18.45 4.31
C GLU A 288 13.30 -17.49 3.11
N ARG A 289 14.46 -16.83 2.94
CA ARG A 289 14.71 -15.97 1.77
C ARG A 289 14.77 -16.77 0.47
N ARG A 290 15.41 -17.94 0.53
CA ARG A 290 15.44 -18.90 -0.59
C ARG A 290 14.27 -19.85 -0.42
N VAL A 291 13.46 -19.99 -1.46
CA VAL A 291 12.29 -20.87 -1.44
C VAL A 291 12.28 -21.74 -2.68
N ARG A 292 12.20 -23.03 -2.48
CA ARG A 292 12.03 -24.06 -3.50
C ARG A 292 10.57 -24.48 -3.56
N VAL A 293 9.98 -24.39 -4.74
CA VAL A 293 8.63 -24.87 -5.05
C VAL A 293 8.73 -25.96 -6.10
N GLU A 294 8.14 -27.12 -5.84
CA GLU A 294 8.12 -28.24 -6.79
C GLU A 294 6.70 -28.42 -7.31
N VAL A 295 6.58 -28.52 -8.64
CA VAL A 295 5.32 -28.60 -9.38
C VAL A 295 5.32 -29.90 -10.15
N LEU A 296 4.38 -30.78 -9.81
CA LEU A 296 4.14 -32.03 -10.52
C LEU A 296 3.03 -31.83 -11.55
N SER A 297 3.40 -31.78 -12.83
CA SER A 297 2.44 -31.69 -13.93
C SER A 297 1.97 -33.08 -14.42
N GLY A 298 0.77 -33.13 -15.01
CA GLY A 298 0.27 -34.29 -15.75
C GLY A 298 0.96 -34.44 -17.10
N LEU A 299 1.09 -35.70 -17.55
CA LEU A 299 1.45 -36.07 -18.93
C LEU A 299 0.22 -36.03 -19.82
#